data_AF-A0AA96GI46-F1
#
_entry.id   AF-A0AA96GI46-F1
#
_cell.length_a   1.000
_cell.length_b   1.000
_cell.length_c   1.000
_cell.angle_alpha   90.00
_cell.angle_beta   90.00
_cell.angle_gamma   90.00
#
_symmetry.space_group_name_H-M   'P 1'
#
loop_
_entity.id
_entity.type
_entity.pdbx_description
1 polymer ?
#
loop_
_entity_poly.entity_id
_entity_poly.type
_entity_poly.pdbx_seq_one_letter_code
_entity_poly.pdbx_strand_id
1 'polypeptide(L)'
;MIHSQSATWERLLEMLAEAQSVFQRYGVLLFQEAHSLRIMDRPKLVEVNGQKEQALETMCQLEQQVERELHRLAGSAAYESIWSWLKTVPDPRAQLAQGMLTDLLRLAHLIQEQGKKNEALIRPIYQRVREAVQVMYTGLGTGPVYQGSGILQFPSVPGSVHLRG
;
A
#
# COMPACT_ATOMS: atom_id res chain seq x y z
N MET A 1 16.25 15.38 -31.41
CA MET A 1 15.68 14.16 -30.78
C MET A 1 16.46 13.69 -29.54
N ILE A 2 17.75 14.01 -29.37
CA ILE A 2 18.56 13.60 -28.20
C ILE A 2 18.14 14.34 -26.91
N HIS A 3 17.81 15.63 -26.99
CA HIS A 3 17.43 16.43 -25.81
C HIS A 3 16.07 16.02 -25.20
N SER A 4 15.12 15.58 -26.02
CA SER A 4 13.82 15.13 -25.54
C SER A 4 13.89 13.80 -24.78
N GLN A 5 14.77 12.89 -25.20
CA GLN A 5 14.99 11.64 -24.48
C GLN A 5 15.77 11.86 -23.18
N SER A 6 16.73 12.80 -23.16
CA SER A 6 17.45 13.14 -21.92
C SER A 6 16.52 13.64 -20.82
N ALA A 7 15.65 14.60 -21.15
CA ALA A 7 14.67 15.14 -20.22
C ALA A 7 13.67 14.09 -19.74
N THR A 8 13.31 13.13 -20.60
CA THR A 8 12.38 12.04 -20.24
C THR A 8 13.04 11.08 -19.25
N TRP A 9 14.32 10.76 -19.42
CA TRP A 9 15.08 9.94 -18.47
C TRP A 9 15.27 10.62 -17.11
N GLU A 10 15.63 11.91 -17.10
CA GLU A 10 15.77 12.68 -15.86
C GLU A 10 14.47 12.70 -15.08
N ARG A 11 13.35 12.99 -15.75
CA ARG A 11 12.02 12.94 -15.15
C ARG A 11 11.67 11.56 -14.60
N LEU A 12 12.00 10.48 -15.31
CA LEU A 12 11.78 9.13 -14.81
C LEU A 12 12.55 8.86 -13.52
N LEU A 13 13.83 9.26 -13.46
CA LEU A 13 14.66 9.07 -12.27
C LEU A 13 14.15 9.89 -11.08
N GLU A 14 13.68 11.11 -11.31
CA GLU A 14 13.05 11.95 -10.28
C GLU A 14 11.79 11.28 -9.72
N MET A 15 10.89 10.79 -10.58
CA MET A 15 9.68 10.09 -10.14
C MET A 15 9.99 8.79 -9.40
N LEU A 16 11.03 8.05 -9.82
CA LEU A 16 11.47 6.84 -9.11
C LEU A 16 12.04 7.18 -7.73
N ALA A 17 12.77 8.30 -7.60
CA ALA A 17 13.28 8.75 -6.31
C ALA A 17 12.16 9.19 -5.39
N GLU A 18 11.16 9.91 -5.92
CA GLU A 18 9.96 10.28 -5.19
C GLU A 18 9.18 9.04 -4.74
N ALA A 19 8.97 8.07 -5.63
CA ALA A 19 8.33 6.80 -5.29
C ALA A 19 9.07 6.08 -4.16
N GLN A 20 10.41 6.03 -4.19
CA GLN A 20 11.19 5.43 -3.11
C GLN A 20 10.95 6.13 -1.76
N SER A 21 10.91 7.46 -1.77
CA SER A 21 10.61 8.25 -0.56
C SER A 21 9.23 7.93 0.00
N VAL A 22 8.20 7.86 -0.86
CA VAL A 22 6.84 7.55 -0.44
C VAL A 22 6.73 6.11 0.07
N PHE A 23 7.36 5.13 -0.58
CA PHE A 23 7.40 3.74 -0.11
C PHE A 23 8.08 3.62 1.26
N GLN A 24 9.21 4.30 1.46
CA GLN A 24 9.89 4.33 2.76
C GLN A 24 9.01 4.97 3.83
N ARG A 25 8.35 6.09 3.53
CA ARG A 25 7.39 6.73 4.43
C ARG A 25 6.26 5.79 4.79
N TYR A 26 5.68 5.09 3.82
CA TYR A 26 4.63 4.10 4.06
C TYR A 26 5.12 2.96 4.97
N GLY A 27 6.34 2.47 4.76
CA GLY A 27 6.99 1.51 5.65
C GLY A 27 7.08 2.00 7.09
N VAL A 28 7.50 3.25 7.31
CA VAL A 28 7.53 3.87 8.65
C VAL A 28 6.13 3.94 9.28
N LEU A 29 5.12 4.31 8.50
CA LEU A 29 3.73 4.35 8.97
C LEU A 29 3.23 2.97 9.42
N LEU A 30 3.60 1.90 8.71
CA LEU A 30 3.26 0.54 9.14
C LEU A 30 3.93 0.15 10.48
N PHE A 31 5.16 0.60 10.74
CA PHE A 31 5.77 0.39 12.06
C PHE A 31 5.09 1.21 13.16
N GLN A 32 4.70 2.45 12.86
CA GLN A 32 3.94 3.29 13.80
C GLN A 32 2.56 2.70 14.11
N GLU A 33 1.88 2.15 13.09
CA GLU A 33 0.62 1.41 13.26
C GLU A 33 0.83 0.19 14.17
N ALA A 34 1.87 -0.61 13.93
CA ALA A 34 2.18 -1.78 14.76
C ALA A 34 2.39 -1.41 16.23
N HIS A 35 3.11 -0.32 16.49
CA HIS A 35 3.33 0.20 17.83
C HIS A 35 2.00 0.66 18.47
N SER A 36 1.23 1.47 17.74
CA SER A 36 -0.05 2.02 18.21
C SER A 36 -1.09 0.92 18.49
N LEU A 37 -1.11 -0.15 17.68
CA LEU A 37 -1.94 -1.33 17.90
C LEU A 37 -1.58 -2.07 19.20
N ARG A 38 -0.29 -2.12 19.56
CA ARG A 38 0.14 -2.80 20.80
C ARG A 38 -0.26 -2.04 22.05
N ILE A 39 -0.19 -0.71 22.01
CA ILE A 39 -0.57 0.15 23.14
C ILE A 39 -2.04 0.60 23.09
N MET A 40 -2.79 0.18 22.06
CA MET A 40 -4.19 0.54 21.80
C MET A 40 -4.44 2.06 21.73
N ASP A 41 -3.48 2.81 21.17
CA ASP A 41 -3.59 4.25 20.98
C ASP A 41 -4.51 4.58 19.80
N ARG A 42 -5.81 4.72 20.11
CA ARG A 42 -6.85 4.92 19.11
C ARG A 42 -6.71 6.23 18.32
N PRO A 43 -6.46 7.41 18.94
CA PRO A 43 -6.18 8.63 18.19
C PRO A 43 -5.02 8.47 17.21
N LYS A 44 -3.91 7.85 17.65
CA LYS A 44 -2.75 7.64 16.78
C LYS A 44 -3.05 6.69 15.63
N LEU A 45 -3.84 5.65 15.86
CA LEU A 45 -4.26 4.73 14.79
C LEU A 45 -5.08 5.44 13.70
N VAL A 46 -5.98 6.36 14.07
CA VAL A 46 -6.76 7.15 13.11
C VAL A 46 -5.85 8.07 12.30
N GLU A 47 -4.92 8.76 12.96
CA GLU A 47 -3.95 9.64 12.30
C GLU A 47 -3.06 8.86 11.31
N VAL A 48 -2.48 7.75 11.76
CA VAL A 48 -1.61 6.90 10.93
C VAL A 48 -2.39 6.31 9.75
N ASN A 49 -3.66 5.92 9.93
CA ASN A 49 -4.48 5.41 8.85
C ASN A 49 -4.73 6.48 7.76
N GLY A 50 -5.06 7.72 8.15
CA GLY A 50 -5.22 8.80 7.18
C GLY A 50 -3.93 9.10 6.41
N GLN A 51 -2.77 9.07 7.09
CA GLN A 51 -1.46 9.24 6.44
C GLN A 51 -1.14 8.08 5.48
N LYS A 52 -1.54 6.85 5.82
CA LYS A 52 -1.37 5.66 4.97
C LYS A 52 -2.22 5.77 3.70
N GLU A 53 -3.48 6.19 3.82
CA GLU A 53 -4.38 6.38 2.67
C GLU A 53 -3.80 7.40 1.69
N GLN A 54 -3.35 8.56 2.19
CA GLN A 54 -2.70 9.59 1.36
C GLN A 54 -1.42 9.06 0.67
N ALA A 55 -0.60 8.30 1.40
CA ALA A 55 0.62 7.72 0.84
C ALA A 55 0.32 6.67 -0.23
N LEU A 56 -0.70 5.82 -0.04
CA LEU A 56 -1.13 4.84 -1.06
C LEU A 56 -1.64 5.52 -2.32
N GLU A 57 -2.45 6.57 -2.19
CA GLU A 57 -2.92 7.34 -3.34
C GLU A 57 -1.73 7.90 -4.14
N THR A 58 -0.75 8.47 -3.43
CA THR A 58 0.48 8.99 -4.05
C THR A 58 1.28 7.88 -4.73
N MET A 59 1.43 6.72 -4.10
CA MET A 59 2.11 5.54 -4.68
C MET A 59 1.44 5.10 -5.99
N CYS A 60 0.11 4.98 -6.01
CA CYS A 60 -0.63 4.60 -7.21
C CYS A 60 -0.48 5.63 -8.34
N GLN A 61 -0.50 6.92 -8.01
CA GLN A 61 -0.29 7.97 -9.01
C GLN A 61 1.13 7.92 -9.60
N LEU A 62 2.14 7.71 -8.76
CA LEU A 62 3.54 7.59 -9.19
C LEU A 62 3.78 6.35 -10.04
N GLU A 63 3.19 5.21 -9.67
CA GLU A 63 3.26 3.97 -10.45
C GLU A 63 2.74 4.19 -11.88
N GLN A 64 1.55 4.77 -12.03
CA GLN A 64 0.97 5.10 -13.33
C GLN A 64 1.78 6.12 -14.13
N GLN A 65 2.48 7.04 -13.46
CA GLN A 65 3.35 8.02 -14.12
C GLN A 65 4.65 7.37 -14.61
N VAL A 66 5.27 6.54 -13.77
CA VAL A 66 6.48 5.79 -14.09
C VAL A 66 6.22 4.84 -15.25
N GLU A 67 5.11 4.09 -15.23
CA GLU A 67 4.72 3.18 -16.31
C GLU A 67 4.55 3.93 -17.64
N ARG A 68 3.87 5.09 -17.63
CA ARG A 68 3.70 5.92 -18.83
C ARG A 68 5.02 6.43 -19.40
N GLU A 69 5.93 6.92 -18.56
CA GLU A 69 7.22 7.42 -19.05
C GLU A 69 8.14 6.27 -19.50
N LEU A 70 8.09 5.10 -18.86
CA LEU A 70 8.78 3.89 -19.34
C LEU A 70 8.27 3.46 -20.71
N HIS A 71 6.95 3.42 -20.92
CA HIS A 71 6.38 3.12 -22.24
C HIS A 71 6.75 4.16 -23.29
N ARG A 72 6.81 5.44 -22.91
CA ARG A 72 7.23 6.52 -23.81
C ARG A 72 8.68 6.37 -24.24
N LEU A 73 9.56 5.96 -23.33
CA LEU A 73 10.99 5.74 -23.60
C LEU A 73 11.22 4.48 -24.43
N ALA A 74 10.51 3.39 -24.12
CA ALA A 74 10.67 2.11 -24.81
C ALA A 74 9.99 2.08 -26.20
N GLY A 75 8.97 2.93 -26.41
CA GLY A 75 8.19 2.94 -27.65
C GLY A 75 7.60 1.55 -27.94
N SER A 76 7.71 1.09 -29.18
CA SER A 76 7.25 -0.25 -29.60
C SER A 76 8.12 -1.40 -29.06
N ALA A 77 9.29 -1.13 -28.49
CA ALA A 77 10.22 -2.15 -27.99
C ALA A 77 9.83 -2.75 -26.63
N ALA A 78 8.85 -2.17 -25.93
CA ALA A 78 8.36 -2.65 -24.63
C ALA A 78 7.35 -3.83 -24.72
N TYR A 79 7.01 -4.31 -25.92
CA TYR A 79 5.87 -5.22 -26.11
C TYR A 79 5.99 -6.57 -25.40
N GLU A 80 7.21 -7.05 -25.12
CA GLU A 80 7.41 -8.32 -24.41
C GLU A 80 7.74 -8.14 -22.92
N SER A 81 8.59 -7.18 -22.55
CA SER A 81 8.88 -6.86 -21.15
C SER A 81 9.73 -5.60 -21.01
N ILE A 82 9.24 -4.60 -20.26
CA ILE A 82 9.99 -3.37 -19.92
C ILE A 82 11.32 -3.70 -19.22
N TRP A 83 11.34 -4.75 -18.39
CA TRP A 83 12.55 -5.21 -17.70
C TRP A 83 13.60 -5.77 -18.64
N SER A 84 13.18 -6.50 -19.67
CA SER A 84 14.10 -7.00 -20.69
C SER A 84 14.68 -5.85 -21.51
N TRP A 85 13.86 -4.86 -21.84
CA TRP A 85 14.27 -3.65 -22.56
C TRP A 85 15.27 -2.82 -21.74
N LEU A 86 15.01 -2.56 -20.46
CA LEU A 86 15.93 -1.81 -19.60
C LEU A 86 17.34 -2.41 -19.54
N LYS A 87 17.45 -3.75 -19.63
CA LYS A 87 18.74 -4.47 -19.64
C LYS A 87 19.50 -4.34 -20.96
N THR A 88 18.81 -4.13 -22.08
CA THR A 88 19.43 -4.05 -23.41
C THR A 88 19.80 -2.62 -23.81
N VAL A 89 19.27 -1.62 -23.11
CA VAL A 89 19.56 -0.20 -23.35
C VAL A 89 20.96 0.17 -22.82
N PRO A 90 21.88 0.67 -23.66
CA PRO A 90 23.24 1.03 -23.25
C PRO A 90 23.35 2.38 -22.51
N ASP A 91 22.23 3.01 -22.12
CA ASP A 91 22.20 4.28 -21.41
C ASP A 91 22.46 4.06 -19.91
N PRO A 92 23.40 4.78 -19.27
CA PRO A 92 23.65 4.64 -17.83
C PRO A 92 22.42 4.95 -16.97
N ARG A 93 21.50 5.80 -17.46
CA ARG A 93 20.24 6.11 -16.75
C ARG A 93 19.28 4.94 -16.75
N ALA A 94 19.32 4.07 -17.77
CA ALA A 94 18.55 2.83 -17.77
C ALA A 94 19.03 1.87 -16.67
N GLN A 95 20.34 1.78 -16.45
CA GLN A 95 20.92 0.98 -15.36
C GLN A 95 20.53 1.54 -13.99
N LEU A 96 20.58 2.86 -13.81
CA LEU A 96 20.12 3.51 -12.58
C LEU A 96 18.63 3.26 -12.33
N ALA A 97 17.79 3.47 -13.34
CA ALA A 97 16.34 3.23 -13.25
C ALA A 97 16.05 1.76 -12.90
N GLN A 98 16.77 0.81 -13.51
CA GLN A 98 16.65 -0.62 -13.19
C GLN A 98 17.00 -0.90 -11.72
N GLY A 99 18.09 -0.30 -11.22
CA GLY A 99 18.48 -0.41 -9.80
C GLY A 99 17.39 0.14 -8.88
N MET A 100 16.87 1.33 -9.18
CA MET A 100 15.83 1.98 -8.39
C MET A 100 14.50 1.21 -8.38
N LEU A 101 14.10 0.65 -9.54
CA LEU A 101 12.92 -0.21 -9.64
C LEU A 101 13.11 -1.52 -8.84
N THR A 102 14.31 -2.10 -8.86
CA THR A 102 14.63 -3.29 -8.06
C THR A 102 14.53 -2.98 -6.57
N ASP A 103 15.03 -1.82 -6.14
CA ASP A 103 14.89 -1.36 -4.76
C ASP A 103 13.44 -1.10 -4.36
N LEU A 104 12.62 -0.54 -5.26
CA LEU A 104 11.19 -0.37 -5.05
C LEU A 104 10.47 -1.70 -4.85
N LEU A 105 10.77 -2.71 -5.66
CA LEU A 105 10.21 -4.06 -5.48
C LEU A 105 10.60 -4.66 -4.12
N ARG A 106 11.85 -4.47 -3.70
CA ARG A 106 12.31 -4.89 -2.37
C ARG A 106 11.55 -4.17 -1.26
N LEU A 107 11.35 -2.85 -1.38
CA LEU A 107 10.55 -2.07 -0.43
C LEU A 107 9.09 -2.53 -0.40
N ALA A 108 8.49 -2.79 -1.55
CA ALA A 108 7.13 -3.32 -1.67
C ALA A 108 6.97 -4.65 -0.91
N HIS A 109 7.93 -5.56 -1.07
CA HIS A 109 7.94 -6.83 -0.34
C HIS A 109 8.03 -6.62 1.18
N LEU A 110 8.90 -5.73 1.65
CA LEU A 110 9.02 -5.40 3.08
C LEU A 110 7.73 -4.79 3.65
N ILE A 111 7.10 -3.89 2.89
CA ILE A 111 5.82 -3.28 3.21
C ILE A 111 4.73 -4.37 3.33
N GLN A 112 4.67 -5.30 2.37
CA GLN A 112 3.70 -6.38 2.38
C GLN A 112 3.88 -7.29 3.60
N GLU A 113 5.12 -7.69 3.90
CA GLU A 113 5.42 -8.52 5.07
C GLU A 113 5.08 -7.82 6.39
N GLN A 114 5.35 -6.51 6.49
CA GLN A 114 4.96 -5.74 7.67
C GLN A 114 3.43 -5.56 7.76
N GLY A 115 2.75 -5.36 6.64
CA GLY A 115 1.30 -5.29 6.56
C GLY A 115 0.62 -6.56 7.07
N LYS A 116 1.13 -7.74 6.69
CA LYS A 116 0.66 -9.04 7.21
C LYS A 116 0.82 -9.15 8.73
N LYS A 117 1.94 -8.66 9.28
CA LYS A 117 2.16 -8.64 10.74
C LYS A 117 1.15 -7.74 11.45
N ASN A 118 0.84 -6.57 10.88
CA ASN A 118 -0.15 -5.66 11.44
C ASN A 118 -1.56 -6.26 11.36
N GLU A 119 -1.90 -6.92 10.25
CA GLU A 119 -3.17 -7.65 10.11
C GLU A 119 -3.33 -8.72 11.19
N ALA A 120 -2.27 -9.47 11.48
CA ALA A 120 -2.27 -10.49 12.54
C ALA A 120 -2.52 -9.89 13.94
N LEU A 121 -2.18 -8.62 14.18
CA LEU A 121 -2.51 -7.92 15.43
C LEU A 121 -3.98 -7.44 15.46
N ILE A 122 -4.51 -6.99 14.32
CA ILE A 122 -5.88 -6.48 14.22
C ILE A 122 -6.93 -7.59 14.29
N ARG A 123 -6.67 -8.72 13.62
CA ARG A 123 -7.66 -9.81 13.46
C ARG A 123 -8.22 -10.33 14.80
N PRO A 124 -7.41 -10.60 15.84
CA PRO A 124 -7.93 -11.01 17.15
C PRO A 124 -8.74 -9.93 17.85
N ILE A 125 -8.34 -8.66 17.73
CA ILE A 125 -9.07 -7.52 18.32
C ILE A 125 -10.47 -7.45 17.71
N TYR A 126 -10.56 -7.56 16.38
CA TYR A 126 -11.84 -7.57 15.68
C TYR A 126 -12.75 -8.73 16.11
N GLN A 127 -12.20 -9.95 16.23
CA GLN A 127 -12.96 -11.12 16.70
C GLN A 127 -13.53 -10.90 18.10
N ARG A 128 -12.71 -10.40 19.04
CA ARG A 128 -13.15 -10.10 20.41
C ARG A 128 -14.22 -9.01 20.45
N VAL A 129 -14.08 -7.95 19.67
CA VAL A 129 -15.10 -6.89 19.58
C VAL A 129 -16.40 -7.48 19.03
N ARG A 130 -16.33 -8.30 17.97
CA ARG A 130 -17.50 -8.97 17.40
C ARG A 130 -18.18 -9.87 18.42
N GLU A 131 -17.43 -10.69 19.15
CA GLU A 131 -17.95 -11.56 20.21
C GLU A 131 -18.59 -10.75 21.35
N ALA A 132 -17.92 -9.70 21.82
CA ALA A 132 -18.47 -8.82 22.86
C ALA A 132 -19.78 -8.14 22.41
N VAL A 133 -19.83 -7.67 21.17
CA VAL A 133 -21.05 -7.12 20.57
C VAL A 133 -22.13 -8.20 20.50
N GLN A 134 -21.80 -9.40 20.03
CA GLN A 134 -22.77 -10.50 19.98
C GLN A 134 -23.32 -10.84 21.37
N VAL A 135 -22.49 -10.90 22.41
CA VAL A 135 -22.91 -11.13 23.80
C VAL A 135 -23.86 -10.04 24.31
N MET A 136 -23.56 -8.76 24.01
CA MET A 136 -24.44 -7.64 24.38
C MET A 136 -25.81 -7.76 23.70
N TYR A 137 -25.86 -8.15 22.43
CA TYR A 137 -27.11 -8.29 21.67
C TYR A 137 -27.87 -9.58 21.99
N THR A 138 -27.19 -10.68 22.33
CA THR A 138 -27.83 -11.94 22.71
C THR A 138 -28.24 -11.98 24.19
N GLY A 139 -27.93 -10.92 24.96
CA GLY A 139 -28.48 -10.73 26.30
C GLY A 139 -28.03 -11.79 27.30
N LEU A 140 -26.76 -12.20 27.28
CA LEU A 140 -26.17 -12.96 28.39
C LEU A 140 -25.92 -12.04 29.60
N GLY A 141 -27.03 -11.53 30.15
CA GLY A 141 -27.11 -10.64 31.29
C GLY A 141 -28.58 -10.50 31.68
N THR A 142 -29.01 -11.29 32.66
CA THR A 142 -30.31 -11.30 33.36
C THR A 142 -31.15 -10.00 33.27
N GLY A 143 -32.19 -9.96 32.43
CA GLY A 143 -33.22 -8.89 32.40
C GLY A 143 -34.14 -8.99 31.16
N PRO A 144 -35.45 -8.66 31.24
CA PRO A 144 -36.44 -9.15 30.28
C PRO A 144 -36.28 -8.56 28.87
N VAL A 145 -36.48 -9.45 27.90
CA VAL A 145 -36.42 -9.24 26.45
C VAL A 145 -37.56 -8.35 25.99
N TYR A 146 -37.26 -7.17 25.46
CA TYR A 146 -38.16 -6.48 24.52
C TYR A 146 -37.83 -6.96 23.11
N GLN A 147 -38.71 -7.81 22.58
CA GLN A 147 -38.67 -8.29 21.20
C GLN A 147 -38.83 -7.10 20.25
N GLY A 148 -37.75 -6.75 19.53
CA GLY A 148 -37.75 -5.68 18.53
C GLY A 148 -36.58 -5.84 17.58
N SER A 149 -36.82 -6.58 16.50
CA SER A 149 -35.97 -6.81 15.33
C SER A 149 -34.91 -5.75 15.03
N GLY A 150 -33.64 -6.15 15.08
CA GLY A 150 -32.51 -5.38 14.57
C GLY A 150 -31.45 -6.33 14.02
N ILE A 151 -31.65 -6.84 12.80
CA ILE A 151 -30.60 -7.56 12.07
C ILE A 151 -29.51 -6.53 11.75
N LEU A 152 -28.40 -6.55 12.49
CA LEU A 152 -27.24 -5.74 12.16
C LEU A 152 -26.61 -6.27 10.86
N GLN A 153 -26.80 -5.54 9.77
CA GLN A 153 -25.93 -5.67 8.60
C GLN A 153 -24.57 -5.09 8.97
N PHE A 154 -23.59 -5.98 9.16
CA PHE A 154 -22.20 -5.56 9.31
C PHE A 154 -21.68 -5.16 7.92
N PRO A 155 -21.07 -3.96 7.76
CA PRO A 155 -20.44 -3.59 6.51
C PRO A 155 -19.31 -4.58 6.18
N SER A 156 -19.16 -4.90 4.90
CA SER A 156 -18.01 -5.65 4.39
C SER A 156 -16.74 -4.93 4.85
N VAL A 157 -15.93 -5.60 5.66
CA VAL A 157 -14.58 -5.14 6.03
C VAL A 157 -13.87 -4.74 4.73
N PRO A 158 -13.23 -3.57 4.63
CA PRO A 158 -12.33 -3.29 3.53
C PRO A 158 -11.20 -4.31 3.61
N GLY A 159 -11.35 -5.41 2.87
CA GLY A 159 -10.30 -6.37 2.68
C GLY A 159 -9.14 -5.63 2.04
N SER A 160 -7.95 -5.85 2.57
CA SER A 160 -6.69 -5.45 1.96
C SER A 160 -6.77 -5.69 0.45
N VAL A 161 -6.63 -4.58 -0.30
CA VAL A 161 -6.62 -4.56 -1.76
C VAL A 161 -5.65 -5.64 -2.22
N HIS A 162 -6.19 -6.67 -2.86
CA HIS A 162 -5.39 -7.60 -3.62
C HIS A 162 -4.94 -6.82 -4.86
N LEU A 163 -3.73 -6.25 -4.81
CA LEU A 163 -3.03 -5.86 -6.02
C LEU A 163 -2.74 -7.16 -6.79
N ARG A 164 -3.63 -7.47 -7.74
CA ARG A 164 -3.41 -8.52 -8.73
C ARG A 164 -2.53 -7.93 -9.83
N GLY A 165 -1.40 -8.61 -10.05
CA GLY A 165 -0.76 -8.84 -11.35
C GLY A 165 -0.24 -7.62 -12.06
#